data_AF-W6Y961-F1
#
_entry.id   AF-W6Y961-F1
#
_cell.length_a   1.000
_cell.length_b   1.000
_cell.length_c   1.000
_cell.angle_alpha   90.00
_cell.angle_beta   90.00
_cell.angle_gamma   90.00
#
_symmetry.space_group_name_H-M   'P 1'
#
loop_
_entity.id
_entity.type
_entity.pdbx_description
1 polymer ?
#
loop_
_entity_poly.entity_id
_entity_poly.type
_entity_poly.pdbx_seq_one_letter_code
_entity_poly.pdbx_strand_id
1 'polypeptide(L)'
;MKSSNMLLAFFASVAVASPAALNMRADEACTPTSYTISEYSLVTSPTSGSVHFTFQSAFASGATIVDSVQNGPLCSASDSSVPNSNECQVPSRRLLFDLRGPQEQAYYQITHTWSCNGSTWLSGTPVRVDPLTCHTEGDERTCIGGPLTIAPQNVRKICSTPTCP
;
A
#
# COMPACT_ATOMS: atom_id res chain seq x y z
N MET A 1 -74.29 34.13 18.28
CA MET A 1 -73.15 33.84 19.19
C MET A 1 -72.48 32.55 18.74
N LYS A 2 -71.16 32.63 18.49
CA LYS A 2 -70.13 31.58 18.44
C LYS A 2 -70.28 30.36 17.52
N SER A 3 -69.56 30.45 16.41
CA SER A 3 -68.94 29.35 15.66
C SER A 3 -68.04 28.47 16.53
N SER A 4 -67.91 27.18 16.22
CA SER A 4 -66.78 26.37 16.66
C SER A 4 -66.42 25.34 15.57
N ASN A 5 -65.44 25.70 14.73
CA ASN A 5 -64.75 24.80 13.81
C ASN A 5 -63.71 23.99 14.61
N MET A 6 -63.82 22.66 14.59
CA MET A 6 -62.81 21.78 15.16
C MET A 6 -61.87 21.31 14.05
N LEU A 7 -60.72 21.99 13.91
CA LEU A 7 -59.63 21.54 13.05
C LEU A 7 -58.91 20.36 13.73
N LEU A 8 -58.94 19.17 13.11
CA LEU A 8 -58.02 18.08 13.41
C LEU A 8 -56.69 18.33 12.69
N ALA A 9 -55.62 18.60 13.44
CA ALA A 9 -54.27 18.68 12.91
C ALA A 9 -53.64 17.27 12.89
N PHE A 10 -53.38 16.74 11.69
CA PHE A 10 -52.53 15.57 11.50
C PHE A 10 -51.06 16.01 11.48
N PHE A 11 -50.31 15.68 12.53
CA PHE A 11 -48.86 15.80 12.51
C PHE A 11 -48.29 14.49 11.93
N ALA A 12 -48.01 14.49 10.64
CA ALA A 12 -47.19 13.45 10.01
C ALA A 12 -45.74 13.67 10.45
N SER A 13 -45.28 12.85 11.39
CA SER A 13 -43.86 12.78 11.75
C SER A 13 -43.08 12.23 10.56
N VAL A 14 -42.48 13.11 9.76
CA VAL A 14 -41.48 12.71 8.77
C VAL A 14 -40.24 12.31 9.56
N ALA A 15 -40.07 11.00 9.78
CA ALA A 15 -38.82 10.45 10.27
C ALA A 15 -37.75 10.71 9.20
N VAL A 16 -36.93 11.75 9.42
CA VAL A 16 -35.71 11.95 8.64
C VAL A 16 -34.78 10.82 9.05
N ALA A 17 -34.73 9.76 8.24
CA ALA A 17 -33.71 8.75 8.37
C ALA A 17 -32.37 9.45 8.12
N SER A 18 -31.61 9.66 9.20
CA SER A 18 -30.23 10.08 9.14
C SER A 18 -29.53 9.19 8.11
N PRO A 19 -28.73 9.73 7.17
CA PRO A 19 -27.88 8.88 6.36
C PRO A 19 -27.01 8.13 7.37
N ALA A 20 -27.19 6.81 7.46
CA ALA A 20 -26.21 5.98 8.09
C ALA A 20 -24.92 6.31 7.34
N ALA A 21 -24.00 7.01 8.01
CA ALA A 21 -22.61 7.00 7.57
C ALA A 21 -22.31 5.52 7.40
N LEU A 22 -22.18 5.09 6.14
CA LEU A 22 -21.73 3.76 5.80
C LEU A 22 -20.40 3.65 6.53
N ASN A 23 -20.42 3.01 7.69
CA ASN A 23 -19.22 2.61 8.40
C ASN A 23 -18.52 1.71 7.40
N MET A 24 -17.59 2.31 6.64
CA MET A 24 -16.53 1.58 5.96
C MET A 24 -16.09 0.56 6.99
N ARG A 25 -16.18 -0.73 6.67
CA ARG A 25 -15.89 -1.76 7.67
C ARG A 25 -14.51 -1.39 8.22
N ALA A 26 -14.32 -1.37 9.55
CA ALA A 26 -13.08 -0.82 10.14
C ALA A 26 -11.80 -1.43 9.52
N ASP A 27 -11.92 -2.66 8.98
CA ASP A 27 -10.92 -3.38 8.20
C ASP A 27 -10.60 -2.75 6.82
N GLU A 28 -11.59 -2.20 6.12
CA GLU A 28 -11.41 -1.47 4.85
C GLU A 28 -10.58 -0.20 5.08
N ALA A 29 -10.80 0.51 6.21
CA ALA A 29 -10.02 1.70 6.57
C ALA A 29 -8.57 1.36 6.95
N CYS A 30 -8.32 0.12 7.37
CA CYS A 30 -6.98 -0.40 7.66
C CYS A 30 -6.25 -0.94 6.44
N THR A 31 -6.87 -0.94 5.26
CA THR A 31 -6.25 -1.41 4.02
C THR A 31 -5.66 -0.22 3.26
N PRO A 32 -4.39 -0.25 2.84
CA PRO A 32 -3.87 0.79 2.00
C PRO A 32 -4.65 0.84 0.68
N THR A 33 -4.94 2.04 0.20
CA THR A 33 -5.66 2.27 -1.05
C THR A 33 -4.74 2.16 -2.26
N SER A 34 -3.46 2.51 -2.08
CA SER A 34 -2.45 2.41 -3.12
C SER A 34 -1.04 2.28 -2.55
N TYR A 35 -0.16 1.71 -3.36
CA TYR A 35 1.28 1.84 -3.22
C TYR A 35 1.85 2.60 -4.42
N THR A 36 2.84 3.45 -4.17
CA THR A 36 3.56 4.17 -5.21
C THR A 36 5.04 3.83 -5.12
N ILE A 37 5.61 3.35 -6.22
CA ILE A 37 7.05 3.23 -6.42
C ILE A 37 7.52 4.44 -7.22
N SER A 38 8.55 5.13 -6.76
CA SER A 38 9.16 6.27 -7.47
C SER A 38 10.69 6.15 -7.47
N GLU A 39 11.34 6.94 -8.32
CA GLU A 39 12.82 7.02 -8.37
C GLU A 39 13.46 5.64 -8.58
N TYR A 40 12.81 4.76 -9.36
CA TYR A 40 13.30 3.42 -9.59
C TYR A 40 14.49 3.46 -10.53
N SER A 41 15.56 2.76 -10.15
CA SER A 41 16.69 2.47 -11.00
C SER A 41 17.31 1.13 -10.65
N LEU A 42 17.65 0.40 -11.69
CA LEU A 42 18.32 -0.88 -11.66
C LEU A 42 19.59 -0.77 -12.51
N VAL A 43 20.74 -1.02 -11.89
CA VAL A 43 22.04 -1.08 -12.53
C VAL A 43 22.52 -2.52 -12.49
N THR A 44 22.89 -3.08 -13.63
CA THR A 44 23.29 -4.48 -13.77
C THR A 44 24.53 -4.59 -14.63
N SER A 45 25.41 -5.54 -14.31
CA SER A 45 26.56 -5.94 -15.12
C SER A 45 26.77 -7.45 -14.97
N PRO A 46 27.72 -8.08 -15.69
CA PRO A 46 28.04 -9.49 -15.50
C PRO A 46 28.48 -9.86 -14.08
N THR A 47 28.91 -8.88 -13.27
CA THR A 47 29.48 -9.11 -11.93
C THR A 47 28.79 -8.29 -10.83
N SER A 48 27.73 -7.54 -11.14
CA SER A 48 27.01 -6.73 -10.16
C SER A 48 25.53 -6.54 -10.51
N GLY A 49 24.73 -6.37 -9.47
CA GLY A 49 23.35 -5.92 -9.55
C GLY A 49 23.05 -4.98 -8.40
N SER A 50 22.48 -3.82 -8.70
CA SER A 50 22.10 -2.80 -7.72
C SER A 50 20.74 -2.24 -8.08
N VAL A 51 19.85 -2.15 -7.10
CA VAL A 51 18.53 -1.54 -7.26
C VAL A 51 18.34 -0.47 -6.21
N HIS A 52 17.67 0.61 -6.61
CA HIS A 52 17.10 1.58 -5.69
C HIS A 52 15.72 2.03 -6.13
N PHE A 53 14.83 2.28 -5.17
CA PHE A 53 13.54 2.93 -5.39
C PHE A 53 12.97 3.45 -4.07
N THR A 54 12.09 4.42 -4.17
CA THR A 54 11.27 4.89 -3.06
C THR A 54 9.92 4.17 -3.10
N PHE A 55 9.39 3.74 -1.96
CA PHE A 55 8.10 3.05 -1.87
C PHE A 55 7.20 3.73 -0.85
N GLN A 56 6.02 4.16 -1.27
CA GLN A 56 5.07 4.89 -0.41
C GLN A 56 3.72 4.19 -0.32
N SER A 57 3.16 4.10 0.88
CA SER A 57 1.78 3.66 1.12
C SER A 57 0.82 4.83 1.28
N ALA A 58 -0.41 4.66 0.80
CA ALA A 58 -1.50 5.58 1.05
C ALA A 58 -2.71 4.83 1.61
N PHE A 59 -3.47 5.47 2.49
CA PHE A 59 -4.66 4.93 3.11
C PHE A 59 -5.82 5.92 2.98
N ALA A 60 -7.05 5.43 3.05
CA ALA A 60 -8.22 6.27 3.21
C ALA A 60 -8.24 6.89 4.62
N SER A 61 -8.94 8.01 4.78
CA SER A 61 -9.22 8.58 6.10
C SER A 61 -10.19 7.68 6.88
N GLY A 62 -10.12 7.72 8.22
CA GLY A 62 -11.10 7.07 9.09
C GLY A 62 -10.56 5.96 10.00
N ALA A 63 -9.27 5.62 9.94
CA ALA A 63 -8.63 4.72 10.90
C ALA A 63 -7.35 5.31 11.51
N THR A 64 -6.98 4.83 12.70
CA THR A 64 -5.72 5.16 13.33
C THR A 64 -4.62 4.25 12.80
N ILE A 65 -3.91 4.73 11.78
CA ILE A 65 -2.84 4.00 11.11
C ILE A 65 -1.49 4.45 11.66
N VAL A 66 -0.67 3.47 12.03
CA VAL A 66 0.74 3.67 12.37
C VAL A 66 1.57 2.96 11.32
N ASP A 67 1.98 3.73 10.31
CA ASP A 67 2.78 3.25 9.19
C ASP A 67 3.79 4.31 8.76
N SER A 68 5.08 3.98 8.91
CA SER A 68 6.21 4.81 8.47
C SER A 68 6.46 4.73 6.96
N VAL A 69 5.88 3.75 6.27
CA VAL A 69 5.98 3.61 4.80
C VAL A 69 5.21 4.72 4.08
N GLN A 70 4.26 5.39 4.76
CA GLN A 70 3.57 6.57 4.23
C GLN A 70 4.52 7.74 3.92
N ASN A 71 5.73 7.74 4.49
CA ASN A 71 6.74 8.77 4.26
C ASN A 71 7.63 8.50 3.05
N GLY A 72 7.44 7.39 2.34
CA GLY A 72 8.29 7.02 1.20
C GLY A 72 9.72 6.66 1.61
N PRO A 73 9.96 5.60 2.40
CA PRO A 73 11.31 5.12 2.66
C PRO A 73 12.03 4.68 1.38
N LEU A 74 13.35 4.83 1.39
CA LEU A 74 14.24 4.32 0.36
C LEU A 74 14.43 2.81 0.53
N CYS A 75 14.28 2.06 -0.56
CA CYS A 75 14.62 0.65 -0.69
C CYS A 75 15.86 0.54 -1.59
N SER A 76 16.92 -0.11 -1.11
CA SER A 76 18.10 -0.37 -1.92
C SER A 76 18.75 -1.70 -1.57
N ALA A 77 19.39 -2.32 -2.57
CA ALA A 77 20.19 -3.53 -2.39
C ALA A 77 21.23 -3.63 -3.50
N SER A 78 22.41 -4.16 -3.17
CA SER A 78 23.51 -4.32 -4.13
C SER A 78 24.40 -5.51 -3.76
N ASP A 79 24.73 -6.35 -4.74
CA ASP A 79 25.70 -7.45 -4.64
C ASP A 79 26.13 -7.84 -6.07
N SER A 80 26.72 -9.03 -6.26
CA SER A 80 26.99 -9.69 -7.55
C SER A 80 25.72 -9.87 -8.42
N SER A 81 24.57 -10.00 -7.77
CA SER A 81 23.23 -9.87 -8.33
C SER A 81 22.34 -9.29 -7.23
N VAL A 82 21.22 -8.63 -7.56
CA VAL A 82 20.33 -8.08 -6.53
C VAL A 82 19.91 -9.20 -5.56
N PRO A 83 20.25 -9.12 -4.25
CA PRO A 83 19.96 -10.20 -3.31
C PRO A 83 18.46 -10.29 -3.00
N ASN A 84 18.07 -11.30 -2.23
CA ASN A 84 16.73 -11.43 -1.64
C ASN A 84 16.78 -11.07 -0.15
N SER A 85 15.59 -10.92 0.44
CA SER A 85 15.34 -10.58 1.85
C SER A 85 15.83 -9.18 2.21
N ASN A 86 15.70 -8.25 1.28
CA ASN A 86 16.16 -6.88 1.42
C ASN A 86 15.20 -6.07 2.29
N GLU A 87 15.76 -5.23 3.15
CA GLU A 87 15.02 -4.33 4.03
C GLU A 87 15.15 -2.90 3.53
N CYS A 88 14.02 -2.20 3.42
CA CYS A 88 14.02 -0.78 3.13
C CYS A 88 14.34 0.04 4.39
N GLN A 89 14.74 1.30 4.22
CA GLN A 89 15.12 2.21 5.30
C GLN A 89 13.92 2.68 6.12
N VAL A 90 13.34 1.76 6.87
CA VAL A 90 12.15 1.96 7.71
C VAL A 90 12.34 1.22 9.03
N PRO A 91 11.94 1.82 10.17
CA PRO A 91 12.03 1.16 11.47
C PRO A 91 11.32 -0.19 11.51
N SER A 92 11.87 -1.11 12.32
CA SER A 92 11.24 -2.39 12.64
C SER A 92 10.97 -3.29 11.43
N ARG A 93 11.76 -3.17 10.35
CA ARG A 93 11.72 -4.11 9.22
C ARG A 93 10.33 -4.27 8.59
N ARG A 94 9.59 -3.17 8.53
CA ARG A 94 8.18 -3.14 8.09
C ARG A 94 8.01 -3.23 6.57
N LEU A 95 9.06 -3.02 5.80
CA LEU A 95 9.03 -3.09 4.35
C LEU A 95 10.20 -3.91 3.85
N LEU A 96 9.88 -4.99 3.14
CA LEU A 96 10.83 -5.90 2.53
C LEU A 96 10.57 -6.03 1.04
N PHE A 97 11.61 -6.33 0.28
CA PHE A 97 11.48 -6.70 -1.12
C PHE A 97 12.39 -7.88 -1.50
N ASP A 98 11.85 -8.74 -2.35
CA ASP A 98 12.52 -9.92 -2.90
C ASP A 98 12.32 -9.95 -4.42
N LEU A 99 13.28 -10.49 -5.18
CA LEU A 99 13.10 -10.79 -6.59
C LEU A 99 12.10 -11.94 -6.78
N ARG A 100 11.21 -11.79 -7.76
CA ARG A 100 10.29 -12.85 -8.24
C ARG A 100 10.72 -13.48 -9.56
N GLY A 101 11.89 -13.12 -10.06
CA GLY A 101 12.46 -13.59 -11.31
C GLY A 101 13.85 -12.99 -11.53
N PRO A 102 14.40 -13.09 -12.75
CA PRO A 102 15.64 -12.40 -13.12
C PRO A 102 15.57 -10.90 -12.82
N GLN A 103 16.66 -10.32 -12.33
CA GLN A 103 16.71 -8.91 -11.89
C GLN A 103 16.34 -7.94 -13.02
N GLU A 104 16.67 -8.27 -14.26
CA GLU A 104 16.40 -7.48 -15.47
C GLU A 104 14.89 -7.31 -15.74
N GLN A 105 14.06 -8.17 -15.13
CA GLN A 105 12.61 -8.09 -15.24
C GLN A 105 11.97 -7.05 -14.31
N ALA A 106 12.75 -6.45 -13.39
CA ALA A 106 12.26 -5.52 -12.37
C ALA A 106 10.99 -6.02 -11.65
N TYR A 107 10.95 -7.32 -11.36
CA TYR A 107 9.79 -7.99 -10.81
C TYR A 107 10.06 -8.44 -9.37
N TYR A 108 9.35 -7.83 -8.43
CA TYR A 108 9.58 -7.96 -7.00
C TYR A 108 8.35 -8.49 -6.27
N GLN A 109 8.59 -9.11 -5.12
CA GLN A 109 7.61 -9.35 -4.08
C GLN A 109 7.82 -8.27 -3.03
N ILE A 110 6.85 -7.40 -2.83
CA ILE A 110 6.86 -6.43 -1.73
C ILE A 110 6.09 -7.01 -0.56
N THR A 111 6.73 -7.05 0.61
CA THR A 111 6.07 -7.40 1.87
C THR A 111 6.03 -6.18 2.76
N HIS A 112 4.83 -5.71 3.09
CA HIS A 112 4.62 -4.51 3.88
C HIS A 112 3.79 -4.84 5.12
N THR A 113 4.25 -4.41 6.30
CA THR A 113 3.59 -4.60 7.59
C THR A 113 3.32 -3.26 8.26
N TRP A 114 2.09 -3.04 8.74
CA TRP A 114 1.70 -1.83 9.47
C TRP A 114 0.82 -2.16 10.66
N SER A 115 0.58 -1.15 11.51
CA SER A 115 -0.41 -1.26 12.59
C SER A 115 -1.61 -0.39 12.28
N CYS A 116 -2.80 -0.89 12.54
CA CYS A 116 -4.05 -0.16 12.39
C CYS A 116 -5.04 -0.57 13.48
N ASN A 117 -5.62 0.42 14.17
CA ASN A 117 -6.59 0.21 15.26
C ASN A 117 -6.12 -0.85 16.30
N GLY A 118 -4.85 -0.80 16.69
CA GLY A 118 -4.25 -1.72 17.67
C GLY A 118 -3.92 -3.12 17.15
N SER A 119 -4.18 -3.41 15.88
CA SER A 119 -3.85 -4.69 15.23
C SER A 119 -2.70 -4.55 14.25
N THR A 120 -1.94 -5.64 14.02
CA THR A 120 -0.92 -5.69 12.97
C THR A 120 -1.53 -6.24 11.68
N TRP A 121 -1.15 -5.65 10.57
CA TRP A 121 -1.60 -6.00 9.23
C TRP A 121 -0.40 -6.23 8.31
N LEU A 122 -0.61 -7.02 7.27
CA LEU A 122 0.42 -7.33 6.29
C LEU A 122 -0.18 -7.43 4.89
N SER A 123 0.58 -6.99 3.90
CA SER A 123 0.33 -7.25 2.48
C SER A 123 1.50 -8.00 1.85
N GLY A 124 1.19 -8.74 0.81
CA GLY A 124 2.16 -9.40 -0.05
C GLY A 124 1.84 -9.06 -1.49
N THR A 125 2.48 -8.04 -2.04
CA THR A 125 2.14 -7.49 -3.36
C THR A 125 3.24 -7.79 -4.38
N PRO A 126 2.97 -8.61 -5.41
CA PRO A 126 3.88 -8.75 -6.54
C PRO A 126 3.85 -7.47 -7.39
N VAL A 127 5.02 -6.92 -7.72
CA VAL A 127 5.16 -5.64 -8.43
C VAL A 127 6.19 -5.77 -9.54
N ARG A 128 5.76 -5.49 -10.77
CA ARG A 128 6.67 -5.33 -11.90
C ARG A 128 6.78 -3.85 -12.23
N VAL A 129 7.99 -3.30 -12.21
CA VAL A 129 8.22 -1.90 -12.61
C VAL A 129 8.34 -1.86 -14.12
N ASP A 130 7.34 -1.27 -14.78
CA ASP A 130 7.23 -1.18 -16.25
C ASP A 130 6.38 0.08 -16.59
N PRO A 131 6.68 0.82 -17.68
CA PRO A 131 7.81 0.67 -18.59
C PRO A 131 9.17 1.06 -17.97
N LEU A 132 10.25 0.47 -18.48
CA LEU A 132 11.64 0.84 -18.16
C LEU A 132 12.31 1.53 -19.35
N THR A 133 13.06 2.59 -19.07
CA THR A 133 14.00 3.20 -20.01
C THR A 133 15.40 2.72 -19.66
N CYS A 134 16.03 1.95 -20.55
CA CYS A 134 17.34 1.37 -20.29
C CYS A 134 18.42 1.90 -21.24
N HIS A 135 19.59 2.17 -20.69
CA HIS A 135 20.81 2.50 -21.42
C HIS A 135 21.91 1.48 -21.07
N THR A 136 22.79 1.21 -22.03
CA THR A 136 23.93 0.30 -21.84
C THR A 136 25.21 1.01 -22.21
N GLU A 137 26.17 1.01 -21.28
CA GLU A 137 27.50 1.59 -21.44
C GLU A 137 28.53 0.54 -21.05
N GLY A 138 29.26 0.02 -22.04
CA GLY A 138 30.13 -1.14 -21.84
C GLY A 138 29.35 -2.36 -21.38
N ASP A 139 29.76 -2.95 -20.26
CA ASP A 139 29.12 -4.10 -19.64
C ASP A 139 28.01 -3.71 -18.63
N GLU A 140 27.83 -2.42 -18.37
CA GLU A 140 26.80 -1.93 -17.45
C GLU A 140 25.51 -1.58 -18.19
N ARG A 141 24.38 -2.00 -17.64
CA ARG A 141 23.03 -1.64 -18.07
C ARG A 141 22.29 -0.97 -16.93
N THR A 142 21.88 0.27 -17.18
CA THR A 142 21.11 1.10 -16.26
C THR A 142 19.70 1.26 -16.79
N CYS A 143 18.71 0.85 -16.01
CA CYS A 143 17.29 0.95 -16.31
C CYS A 143 16.59 1.81 -15.27
N ILE A 144 15.88 2.85 -15.71
CA ILE A 144 15.09 3.73 -14.84
C ILE A 144 13.59 3.55 -15.12
N GLY A 145 12.75 3.77 -14.11
CA GLY A 145 11.30 3.60 -14.23
C GLY A 145 10.48 4.41 -13.22
N GLY A 146 9.17 4.38 -13.41
CA GLY A 146 8.20 5.02 -12.53
C GLY A 146 8.01 6.54 -12.74
N PRO A 147 7.16 7.18 -11.91
CA PRO A 147 6.44 6.57 -10.80
C PRO A 147 5.37 5.56 -11.26
N LEU A 148 5.17 4.52 -10.46
CA LEU A 148 4.19 3.45 -10.69
C LEU A 148 3.27 3.35 -9.47
N THR A 149 1.97 3.50 -9.69
CA THR A 149 0.94 3.32 -8.64
C THR A 149 0.19 2.01 -8.86
N ILE A 150 0.05 1.22 -7.80
CA ILE A 150 -0.59 -0.09 -7.80
C ILE A 150 -1.54 -0.26 -6.62
N ALA A 151 -2.49 -1.19 -6.75
CA ALA A 151 -3.32 -1.63 -5.65
C ALA A 151 -2.57 -2.68 -4.81
N PRO A 152 -2.63 -2.61 -3.46
CA PRO A 152 -2.12 -3.65 -2.59
C PRO A 152 -2.81 -5.00 -2.83
N GLN A 153 -2.06 -6.09 -2.67
CA GLN A 153 -2.58 -7.45 -2.80
C GLN A 153 -2.28 -8.28 -1.55
N ASN A 154 -3.05 -9.35 -1.37
CA ASN A 154 -2.93 -10.29 -0.24
C ASN A 154 -2.90 -9.59 1.13
N VAL A 155 -3.69 -8.52 1.26
CA VAL A 155 -3.84 -7.76 2.50
C VAL A 155 -4.59 -8.61 3.51
N ARG A 156 -4.02 -8.75 4.71
CA ARG A 156 -4.64 -9.46 5.82
C ARG A 156 -4.18 -8.90 7.15
N LYS A 157 -5.07 -8.99 8.14
CA LYS A 157 -4.70 -8.82 9.53
C LYS A 157 -3.85 -10.00 9.98
N ILE A 158 -2.76 -9.74 10.70
CA ILE A 158 -1.97 -10.80 11.35
C ILE A 158 -2.69 -11.17 12.64
N CYS A 159 -3.05 -12.44 12.78
CA CYS A 159 -3.64 -12.99 13.98
C CYS A 159 -2.73 -14.06 14.56
N SER A 160 -2.83 -14.28 15.87
CA SER A 160 -2.10 -15.33 16.59
C SER A 160 -2.57 -16.75 16.23
N THR A 161 -3.64 -16.87 15.43
CA THR A 161 -4.14 -18.11 14.85
C THR A 161 -4.38 -17.91 13.34
N PRO A 162 -4.51 -18.98 12.53
CA PRO A 162 -4.63 -18.89 11.07
C PRO A 162 -5.81 -18.04 10.57
N THR A 163 -6.83 -17.82 11.40
CA THR A 163 -8.01 -17.03 11.09
C THR A 163 -8.20 -15.91 12.11
N CYS A 164 -8.51 -14.71 11.64
CA CYS A 164 -8.94 -13.62 12.49
C CYS A 164 -10.46 -13.71 12.73
N PRO A 165 -10.93 -13.71 13.99
CA PRO A 165 -12.35 -13.58 14.30
C PRO A 165 -12.89 -12.19 13.99
#